data_AF-A0A2V8C004-F1
#
_entry.id   AF-A0A2V8C004-F1
#
_cell.length_a   1.000
_cell.length_b   1.000
_cell.length_c   1.000
_cell.angle_alpha   90.00
_cell.angle_beta   90.00
_cell.angle_gamma   90.00
#
_symmetry.space_group_name_H-M   'P 1'
#
loop_
_entity.id
_entity.type
_entity.pdbx_description
1 polymer ?
#
loop_
_entity_poly.entity_id
_entity_poly.type
_entity_poly.pdbx_seq_one_letter_code
_entity_poly.pdbx_strand_id
1 'polypeptide(L)' 'MPVRKFRTTEDMERPHWRNRGDPQLYRTIARLWEFGRRTAARSFPAGVHRCRSVHELNAQTEQWRLANFARGQ' A
#
# COMPACT_ATOMS: atom_id res chain seq x y z
N MET A 1 3.61 8.64 4.94
CA MET A 1 2.99 9.78 4.24
C MET A 1 2.28 10.63 5.29
N PRO A 2 2.54 11.94 5.38
CA PRO A 2 1.83 12.78 6.34
C PRO A 2 0.36 12.81 5.96
N VAL A 3 -0.51 12.34 6.86
CA VAL A 3 -1.95 12.56 6.74
C VAL A 3 -2.19 14.05 7.02
N ARG A 4 -2.55 14.80 5.99
CA ARG A 4 -2.88 16.23 6.12
C ARG A 4 -4.38 16.38 6.15
N LYS A 5 -4.89 17.04 7.19
CA LYS A 5 -6.28 17.47 7.25
C LYS A 5 -6.38 18.82 6.54
N PHE A 6 -7.19 18.89 5.50
CA PHE A 6 -7.51 20.14 4.81
C PHE A 6 -8.76 20.74 5.46
N ARG A 7 -8.83 22.07 5.57
CA ARG A 7 -9.97 22.75 6.18
C ARG A 7 -11.05 23.05 5.14
N THR A 8 -10.65 23.23 3.89
CA THR A 8 -11.56 23.46 2.76
C THR A 8 -11.16 22.64 1.53
N THR A 9 -12.03 22.62 0.52
CA THR A 9 -11.80 21.95 -0.77
C THR A 9 -10.74 22.65 -1.62
N GLU A 10 -10.62 23.97 -1.52
CA GLU A 10 -9.63 24.77 -2.26
C GLU A 10 -8.20 24.47 -1.77
N ASP A 11 -8.04 24.12 -0.50
CA ASP A 11 -6.76 23.67 0.06
C ASP A 11 -6.26 22.37 -0.61
N MET A 12 -7.15 21.58 -1.21
CA MET A 12 -6.82 20.35 -1.95
C MET A 12 -6.30 20.62 -3.36
N GLU A 13 -6.54 21.80 -3.93
CA GLU A 13 -6.14 22.12 -5.32
C GLU A 13 -4.63 22.38 -5.48
N ARG A 14 -3.87 22.40 -4.37
CA ARG A 14 -2.41 22.53 -4.45
C ARG A 14 -1.83 21.30 -5.17
N PRO A 15 -0.99 21.48 -6.21
CA PRO A 15 -0.43 20.35 -6.95
C PRO A 15 0.37 19.45 -5.99
N HIS A 16 -0.20 18.29 -5.68
CA HIS A 16 0.42 17.26 -4.86
C HIS A 16 1.55 16.54 -5.59
N TRP A 17 1.53 16.63 -6.92
CA TRP A 17 2.49 16.01 -7.81
C TRP A 17 3.64 16.96 -8.10
N ARG A 18 4.87 16.47 -7.98
CA ARG A 18 6.06 17.21 -8.42
C ARG A 18 6.08 17.26 -9.94
N ASN A 19 6.42 18.42 -10.48
CA ASN A 19 6.47 18.64 -11.92
C ASN A 19 7.65 17.88 -12.56
N ARG A 20 7.51 17.57 -13.84
CA ARG A 20 8.63 17.09 -14.67
C ARG A 20 9.74 18.15 -14.64
N GLY A 21 10.94 17.75 -14.27
CA GLY A 21 12.10 18.64 -14.14
C GLY A 21 12.41 19.08 -12.70
N ASP A 22 11.54 18.80 -11.72
CA ASP A 22 11.88 19.00 -10.31
C ASP A 22 12.99 18.00 -9.89
N PRO A 23 14.18 18.45 -9.46
CA PRO A 23 15.25 17.57 -8.99
C PRO A 23 14.85 16.67 -7.80
N GLN A 24 13.83 17.05 -7.03
CA GLN A 24 13.32 16.29 -5.89
C GLN A 24 12.35 15.18 -6.30
N LEU A 25 11.86 15.15 -7.55
CA LEU A 25 10.90 14.15 -8.03
C LEU A 25 11.49 12.73 -7.89
N TYR A 26 12.62 12.48 -8.54
CA TYR A 26 13.26 11.16 -8.53
C TYR A 26 13.73 10.74 -7.13
N ARG A 27 14.21 11.70 -6.32
CA ARG A 27 14.58 11.44 -4.92
C ARG A 27 13.39 11.01 -4.07
N THR A 28 12.23 11.63 -4.31
CA THR A 28 11.01 11.28 -3.57
C THR A 28 10.47 9.93 -4.02
N ILE A 29 10.50 9.63 -5.32
CA ILE A 29 10.15 8.30 -5.85
C ILE A 29 11.02 7.24 -5.19
N ALA A 30 12.35 7.40 -5.19
CA ALA A 30 13.26 6.43 -4.57
C ALA A 30 12.95 6.20 -3.09
N ARG A 31 12.72 7.26 -2.31
CA ARG A 31 12.34 7.16 -0.89
C ARG A 31 11.00 6.45 -0.68
N LEU A 32 10.02 6.71 -1.53
CA LEU A 32 8.71 6.05 -1.47
C LEU A 32 8.85 4.56 -1.74
N TRP A 33 9.65 4.18 -2.73
CA TRP A 33 9.91 2.78 -3.05
C TRP A 33 10.64 2.06 -1.92
N GLU A 34 11.65 2.70 -1.33
CA GLU A 34 12.35 2.15 -0.17
C GLU A 34 11.42 1.98 1.04
N PHE A 35 10.60 2.99 1.33
CA PHE A 35 9.58 2.87 2.37
C PHE A 35 8.61 1.73 2.09
N GLY A 36 8.15 1.60 0.84
CA GLY A 36 7.32 0.50 0.38
C GLY A 36 8.00 -0.85 0.63
N ARG A 37 9.24 -1.04 0.20
CA ARG A 37 10.01 -2.29 0.46
C ARG A 37 10.08 -2.64 1.94
N ARG A 38 10.31 -1.64 2.80
CA ARG A 38 10.42 -1.84 4.26
C ARG A 38 9.09 -2.17 4.94
N THR A 39 7.97 -1.70 4.38
CA THR A 39 6.65 -1.79 5.03
C THR A 39 5.71 -2.80 4.36
N ALA A 40 5.97 -3.16 3.11
CA ALA A 40 5.22 -4.14 2.34
C ALA A 40 5.88 -5.53 2.43
N ALA A 41 6.18 -5.99 3.64
CA ALA A 41 6.69 -7.35 3.89
C ALA A 41 5.64 -8.44 3.65
N ARG A 42 4.46 -8.08 3.10
CA ARG A 42 3.34 -8.99 2.93
C ARG A 42 3.56 -9.84 1.69
N SER A 43 3.46 -11.15 1.85
CA SER A 43 3.56 -12.13 0.79
C SER A 43 2.20 -12.78 0.55
N PHE A 44 1.73 -12.67 -0.69
CA PHE A 44 0.56 -13.41 -1.18
C PHE A 44 1.02 -14.27 -2.35
N PRO A 45 0.49 -15.50 -2.50
CA PRO A 45 0.83 -16.33 -3.65
C PRO A 45 0.36 -15.65 -4.94
N ALA A 46 1.23 -15.60 -5.95
CA ALA A 46 0.91 -14.98 -7.23
C ALA A 46 -0.25 -15.71 -7.95
N GLY A 47 -0.98 -14.97 -8.78
CA GLY A 47 -2.06 -15.52 -9.61
C GLY A 47 -3.46 -15.40 -9.00
N VAL A 48 -4.44 -15.90 -9.75
CA VAL A 48 -5.85 -15.93 -9.34
C VAL A 48 -6.15 -17.28 -8.68
N HIS A 49 -6.59 -17.26 -7.42
CA HIS A 49 -6.92 -18.45 -6.65
C HIS A 49 -8.43 -18.70 -6.69
N ARG A 50 -8.86 -19.73 -7.43
CA ARG A 50 -10.28 -20.09 -7.53
C ARG A 50 -10.66 -21.03 -6.38
N CYS A 51 -11.58 -20.60 -5.54
CA CYS A 51 -12.22 -21.46 -4.53
C CYS A 51 -13.51 -22.08 -5.09
N ARG A 52 -13.81 -23.33 -4.70
CA ARG A 52 -15.03 -24.06 -5.08
C ARG A 52 -16.18 -23.81 -4.11
N SER A 53 -15.90 -23.24 -2.94
CA SER A 53 -16.90 -22.91 -1.92
C SER A 53 -16.49 -21.68 -1.10
N VAL A 54 -17.47 -21.09 -0.40
CA VAL A 54 -17.23 -19.98 0.54
C VAL A 54 -16.35 -20.42 1.72
N HIS A 55 -16.49 -21.67 2.18
CA HIS A 55 -15.67 -22.19 3.27
C HIS A 55 -14.18 -22.25 2.89
N GLU A 56 -13.88 -22.71 1.68
CA GLU A 56 -12.51 -22.74 1.14
C GLU A 56 -11.92 -21.33 1.00
N LEU A 57 -12.72 -20.38 0.51
CA LEU A 57 -12.32 -18.96 0.43
C LEU A 57 -11.98 -18.37 1.80
N ASN A 58 -12.82 -18.63 2.81
CA ASN A 58 -12.59 -18.13 4.16
C ASN A 58 -11.33 -18.74 4.78
N ALA A 59 -11.11 -20.04 4.60
CA ALA A 59 -9.91 -20.72 5.10
C ALA A 59 -8.63 -20.17 4.45
N GLN A 60 -8.64 -19.98 3.13
CA GLN A 60 -7.50 -19.40 2.41
C GLN A 60 -7.22 -17.95 2.85
N THR A 61 -8.27 -17.15 3.01
CA THR A 61 -8.16 -15.76 3.48
C THR A 61 -7.56 -15.70 4.88
N GLU A 62 -8.00 -16.56 5.79
CA GLU A 62 -7.49 -16.61 7.16
C GLU A 62 -6.03 -17.05 7.21
N GLN A 63 -5.63 -18.04 6.40
CA GLN A 63 -4.23 -18.45 6.27
C GLN A 63 -3.35 -17.29 5.82
N TRP A 64 -3.76 -16.54 4.80
CA TRP A 64 -3.02 -15.36 4.34
C TRP A 64 -3.01 -14.25 5.38
N ARG A 65 -4.11 -14.06 6.12
CA ARG A 65 -4.17 -13.09 7.21
C ARG A 65 -3.16 -13.44 8.29
N LEU A 66 -3.12 -14.68 8.75
CA LEU A 66 -2.17 -15.14 9.76
C LEU A 66 -0.72 -14.99 9.28
N ALA A 67 -0.42 -15.41 8.04
CA ALA A 67 0.91 -15.29 7.47
C ALA A 67 1.43 -13.85 7.38
N ASN A 68 0.53 -12.87 7.17
CA ASN A 68 0.89 -11.47 6.92
C ASN A 68 0.67 -10.52 8.09
N PHE A 69 -0.18 -10.87 9.06
CA PHE A 69 -0.63 -9.96 10.13
C PHE A 69 -0.47 -10.51 11.54
N ALA A 70 -0.09 -11.79 11.74
CA ALA A 70 0.09 -12.34 13.08
C ALA A 70 1.34 -11.82 13.84
N ARG A 71 2.29 -11.17 13.15
CA ARG A 71 3.55 -10.65 13.75
C ARG A 71 3.44 -9.22 14.31
N GLY A 72 2.24 -8.64 14.34
CA GLY A 72 2.02 -7.22 14.67
C GLY A 72 1.23 -6.95 15.95
N GLN A 73 1.11 -7.91 16.86
CA GLN A 73 0.56 -7.71 18.22
C GLN A 73 1.70 -7.68 19.24
#